data_AF-A0A3M1SX64-F1
#
_entry.id   AF-A0A3M1SX64-F1
#
_cell.length_a   1.000
_cell.length_b   1.000
_cell.length_c   1.000
_cell.angle_alpha   90.00
_cell.angle_beta   90.00
_cell.angle_gamma   90.00
#
_symmetry.space_group_name_H-M   'P 1'
#
loop_
_entity.id
_entity.type
_entity.pdbx_description
1 polymer ?
#
loop_
_entity_poly.entity_id
_entity_poly.type
_entity_poly.pdbx_seq_one_letter_code
_entity_poly.pdbx_strand_id
1 'polypeptide(L)'
;MNETVLLRLKRLLTGLVVLGVFLLVLLVSAWNMVFHYCRPGEMLVVFSKSGSELPPGQLLAGPGQKGPLREVLGEGRHFVWPVLYEVETVRLADKNMEIPPLKIGVVTAKVGKVLPKGRILADEGERGIRREVLPPGRHRLNPYAYIVEIHDATVIKPGFVGFVTRLVGKAPQGRFADPSKDEKGILKDVLQPGIYYLNPYEYKVDQVEVGLNQVSFLGRDQISFPSADAFDIALDATVEWELEPAKVPEVMDEFGARKEIEDKVLIAQSRSIGRLEGSRYGAKQFLLGEAREEIQENFTRKLTQKCAEKHVKVHSAYIRHISIPDNLLQPIRQSFVAREIEKTAAVQEATKKSAAELERETRLIEFKRQEALAETQALVQKINAETTRSVAEIRAKTRQLVAAKQREIAVIEAERTEVLGKAKAEVEKMLGAARASKFEFEVKAFGGDADAFARYSFASGLPSELNIRLIQTGEGTFWTDLGRSAGLGSVGPVLGRLLEESRRAARGRE
;
A
#
# COMPACT_ATOMS: atom_id res chain seq x y z
N MET A 1 -100.29 -40.47 -51.18
CA MET A 1 -100.62 -39.11 -50.72
C MET A 1 -99.94 -38.12 -51.66
N ASN A 2 -100.74 -37.37 -52.41
CA ASN A 2 -100.39 -36.74 -53.70
C ASN A 2 -99.26 -35.71 -53.58
N GLU A 3 -98.31 -35.71 -54.54
CA GLU A 3 -97.23 -34.72 -54.65
C GLU A 3 -97.72 -33.27 -54.59
N THR A 4 -98.93 -33.00 -55.07
CA THR A 4 -99.57 -31.68 -55.03
C THR A 4 -99.88 -31.18 -53.62
N VAL A 5 -100.24 -32.09 -52.69
CA VAL A 5 -100.46 -31.74 -51.27
C VAL A 5 -99.13 -31.48 -50.59
N LEU A 6 -98.10 -32.29 -50.89
CA LEU A 6 -96.76 -32.11 -50.35
C LEU A 6 -96.11 -30.80 -50.83
N LEU A 7 -96.35 -30.40 -52.08
CA LEU A 7 -95.88 -29.13 -52.65
C LEU A 7 -96.58 -27.92 -52.01
N ARG A 8 -97.89 -28.01 -51.77
CA ARG A 8 -98.66 -26.95 -51.06
C ARG A 8 -98.23 -26.83 -49.60
N LEU A 9 -98.00 -27.95 -48.92
CA LEU A 9 -97.50 -27.97 -47.56
C LEU A 9 -96.09 -27.36 -47.47
N LYS A 10 -95.19 -27.71 -48.41
CA LYS A 10 -93.86 -27.09 -48.52
C LYS A 10 -93.95 -25.57 -48.77
N ARG A 11 -94.83 -25.11 -49.67
CA ARG A 11 -95.04 -23.67 -49.92
C ARG A 11 -95.58 -22.91 -48.71
N LEU A 12 -96.53 -23.50 -47.98
CA LEU A 12 -97.05 -22.96 -46.72
C LEU A 12 -95.98 -22.92 -45.64
N LEU A 13 -95.20 -23.99 -45.47
CA LEU A 13 -94.07 -24.04 -44.53
C LEU A 13 -93.01 -23.00 -44.88
N THR A 14 -92.63 -22.85 -46.15
CA THR A 14 -91.70 -21.80 -46.58
C THR A 14 -92.27 -20.41 -46.35
N GLY A 15 -93.57 -20.18 -46.57
CA GLY A 15 -94.21 -18.90 -46.28
C GLY A 15 -94.22 -18.56 -44.80
N LEU A 16 -94.46 -19.55 -43.93
CA LEU A 16 -94.46 -19.39 -42.48
C LEU A 16 -93.05 -19.13 -41.94
N VAL A 17 -92.05 -19.81 -42.51
CA VAL A 17 -90.63 -19.56 -42.21
C VAL A 17 -90.22 -18.15 -42.65
N VAL A 18 -90.60 -17.72 -43.87
CA VAL A 18 -90.30 -16.36 -44.38
C VAL A 18 -90.97 -15.30 -43.51
N LEU A 19 -92.24 -15.49 -43.12
CA LEU A 19 -92.94 -14.59 -42.23
C LEU A 19 -92.30 -14.54 -40.84
N GLY A 20 -91.88 -15.70 -40.31
CA GLY A 20 -91.18 -15.79 -39.03
C GLY A 20 -89.83 -15.08 -39.05
N VAL A 21 -89.05 -15.24 -40.12
CA VAL A 21 -87.78 -14.51 -40.33
C VAL A 21 -88.04 -13.01 -40.46
N PHE A 22 -89.07 -12.60 -41.19
CA PHE A 22 -89.44 -11.19 -41.33
C PHE A 22 -89.83 -10.55 -39.98
N LEU A 23 -90.66 -11.23 -39.19
CA LEU A 23 -91.02 -10.78 -37.83
C LEU A 23 -89.81 -10.74 -36.90
N LEU A 24 -88.90 -11.72 -36.99
CA LEU A 24 -87.65 -11.70 -36.25
C LEU A 24 -86.78 -10.49 -36.64
N VAL A 25 -86.66 -10.19 -37.94
CA VAL A 25 -85.92 -9.02 -38.43
C VAL A 25 -86.56 -7.72 -37.95
N LEU A 26 -87.89 -7.61 -37.99
CA LEU A 26 -88.59 -6.43 -37.44
C LEU A 26 -88.37 -6.30 -35.93
N LEU A 27 -88.40 -7.40 -35.18
CA LEU A 27 -88.16 -7.40 -33.74
C LEU A 27 -86.72 -7.00 -33.42
N VAL A 28 -85.74 -7.54 -34.15
CA VAL A 28 -84.32 -7.18 -34.00
C VAL A 28 -84.07 -5.73 -34.42
N SER A 29 -84.72 -5.25 -35.48
CA SER A 29 -84.63 -3.85 -35.92
C SER A 29 -85.23 -2.90 -34.88
N ALA A 30 -86.43 -3.20 -34.38
CA ALA A 30 -87.07 -2.44 -33.30
C ALA A 30 -86.23 -2.47 -32.01
N TRP A 31 -85.65 -3.63 -31.67
CA TRP A 31 -84.75 -3.77 -30.53
C TRP A 31 -83.50 -2.88 -30.67
N ASN A 32 -82.82 -2.91 -31.82
CA ASN A 32 -81.64 -2.06 -32.07
C ASN A 32 -81.98 -0.57 -32.21
N MET A 33 -83.21 -0.22 -32.58
CA MET A 33 -83.67 1.17 -32.64
C MET A 33 -83.91 1.78 -31.26
N VAL A 34 -84.23 0.94 -30.26
CA VAL A 34 -84.57 1.38 -28.90
C VAL A 34 -83.41 1.18 -27.92
N PHE A 35 -82.63 0.12 -28.10
CA PHE A 35 -81.44 -0.16 -27.30
C PHE A 35 -80.18 0.31 -28.02
N HIS A 36 -79.63 1.42 -27.56
CA HIS A 36 -78.35 1.92 -28.03
C HIS A 36 -77.21 1.29 -27.23
N TYR A 37 -76.27 0.67 -27.94
CA TYR A 37 -75.05 0.14 -27.32
C TYR A 37 -73.92 1.17 -27.42
N CYS A 38 -73.48 1.66 -26.27
CA CYS A 38 -72.33 2.53 -26.15
C CYS A 38 -71.06 1.68 -25.97
N ARG A 39 -70.12 1.80 -26.91
CA ARG A 39 -68.85 1.08 -26.84
C ARG A 39 -67.97 1.64 -25.71
N PRO A 40 -67.00 0.87 -25.18
CA PRO A 40 -66.03 1.38 -24.22
C PRO A 40 -65.25 2.57 -24.80
N GLY A 41 -65.10 3.64 -24.02
CA GLY A 41 -64.45 4.89 -24.48
C GLY A 41 -65.35 5.82 -25.31
N GLU A 42 -66.62 5.46 -25.47
CA GLU A 42 -67.66 6.34 -26.02
C GLU A 42 -68.64 6.74 -24.91
N MET A 43 -69.42 7.78 -25.17
CA MET A 43 -70.59 8.16 -24.38
C MET A 43 -71.72 8.55 -25.33
N LEU A 44 -72.96 8.42 -24.85
CA LEU A 44 -74.13 8.84 -25.58
C LEU A 44 -74.61 10.19 -25.03
N VAL A 45 -74.64 11.20 -25.89
CA VAL A 45 -75.27 12.48 -25.61
C VAL A 45 -76.71 12.39 -26.07
N VAL A 46 -77.64 12.52 -25.14
CA VAL A 46 -79.07 12.40 -25.42
C VAL A 46 -79.67 13.80 -25.58
N PHE A 47 -80.44 13.99 -26.65
CA PHE A 47 -81.19 15.22 -26.91
C PHE A 47 -82.67 14.94 -26.74
N SER A 48 -83.37 15.79 -26.00
CA SER A 48 -84.83 15.76 -25.95
C SER A 48 -85.41 16.47 -27.18
N LYS A 49 -86.23 15.77 -27.97
CA LYS A 49 -86.90 16.31 -29.16
C LYS A 49 -88.18 17.07 -28.81
N SER A 50 -88.80 16.74 -27.67
CA SER A 50 -90.07 17.28 -27.19
C SER A 50 -89.90 18.03 -25.88
N GLY A 51 -90.53 19.19 -25.74
CA GLY A 51 -90.48 19.99 -24.52
C GLY A 51 -90.56 21.49 -24.80
N SER A 52 -90.48 22.29 -23.75
CA SER A 52 -90.34 23.75 -23.87
C SER A 52 -88.97 24.14 -24.40
N GLU A 53 -88.89 25.25 -25.13
CA GLU A 53 -87.61 25.79 -25.62
C GLU A 53 -86.72 26.25 -24.46
N LEU A 54 -85.41 26.18 -24.67
CA LEU A 54 -84.41 26.59 -23.68
C LEU A 54 -84.50 28.10 -23.42
N PRO A 55 -84.56 28.54 -22.16
CA PRO A 55 -84.50 29.96 -21.84
C PRO A 55 -83.14 30.55 -22.28
N PRO A 56 -83.09 31.83 -22.68
CA PRO A 56 -81.88 32.45 -23.21
C PRO A 56 -80.72 32.36 -22.20
N GLY A 57 -79.62 31.75 -22.62
CA GLY A 57 -78.41 31.54 -21.81
C GLY A 57 -78.29 30.16 -21.15
N GLN A 58 -79.32 29.32 -21.21
CA GLN A 58 -79.27 27.91 -20.81
C GLN A 58 -78.91 27.05 -22.05
N LEU A 59 -77.84 26.26 -21.96
CA LEU A 59 -77.40 25.39 -23.08
C LEU A 59 -77.79 23.91 -22.91
N LEU A 60 -78.10 23.49 -21.68
CA LEU A 60 -78.49 22.11 -21.37
C LEU A 60 -79.95 22.06 -20.98
N ALA A 61 -80.70 21.12 -21.54
CA ALA A 61 -82.10 20.87 -21.21
C ALA A 61 -82.22 20.20 -19.83
N GLY A 62 -83.09 20.75 -18.99
CA GLY A 62 -83.60 20.08 -17.80
C GLY A 62 -84.76 19.13 -18.11
N PRO A 63 -85.37 18.50 -17.08
CA PRO A 63 -86.53 17.64 -17.27
C PRO A 63 -87.67 18.37 -18.01
N GLY A 64 -88.15 17.79 -19.12
CA GLY A 64 -89.26 18.34 -19.92
C GLY A 64 -88.90 19.50 -20.86
N GLN A 65 -87.63 19.88 -20.98
CA GLN A 65 -87.15 20.87 -21.94
C GLN A 65 -86.60 20.21 -23.20
N LYS A 66 -86.65 20.93 -24.33
CA LYS A 66 -86.08 20.50 -25.61
C LYS A 66 -84.59 20.87 -25.68
N GLY A 67 -83.72 19.94 -26.09
CA GLY A 67 -82.27 20.18 -26.23
C GLY A 67 -81.38 19.09 -25.62
N PRO A 68 -80.04 19.30 -25.58
CA PRO A 68 -79.10 18.32 -25.04
C PRO A 68 -79.29 18.16 -23.53
N LEU A 69 -79.48 16.94 -23.07
CA LEU A 69 -79.66 16.63 -21.65
C LEU A 69 -78.35 16.84 -20.87
N ARG A 70 -78.47 17.23 -19.59
CA ARG A 70 -77.31 17.42 -18.71
C ARG A 70 -76.52 16.13 -18.50
N GLU A 71 -77.22 15.01 -18.30
CA GLU A 71 -76.62 13.71 -18.06
C GLU A 71 -76.27 13.01 -19.37
N VAL A 72 -75.07 12.44 -19.43
CA VAL A 72 -74.61 11.61 -20.56
C VAL A 72 -74.66 10.16 -20.14
N LEU A 73 -75.01 9.27 -21.07
CA LEU A 73 -75.04 7.84 -20.78
C LEU A 73 -73.67 7.23 -21.04
N GLY A 74 -73.19 6.46 -20.08
CA GLY A 74 -71.88 5.79 -20.14
C GLY A 74 -71.87 4.53 -21.01
N GLU A 75 -70.81 3.75 -20.89
CA GLU A 75 -70.69 2.48 -21.61
C GLU A 75 -71.78 1.47 -21.21
N GLY A 76 -72.19 0.61 -22.15
CA GLY A 76 -73.25 -0.37 -21.93
C GLY A 76 -74.45 -0.18 -22.86
N ARG A 77 -75.49 -0.98 -22.63
CA ARG A 77 -76.75 -0.90 -23.38
C ARG A 77 -77.72 -0.01 -22.62
N HIS A 78 -78.15 1.06 -23.26
CA HIS A 78 -79.13 1.98 -22.71
C HIS A 78 -80.42 1.93 -23.51
N PHE A 79 -81.54 1.97 -22.80
CA PHE A 79 -82.85 2.14 -23.41
C PHE A 79 -83.09 3.64 -23.64
N VAL A 80 -83.26 4.04 -24.89
CA VAL A 80 -83.60 5.41 -25.25
C VAL A 80 -84.76 5.38 -26.23
N TRP A 81 -85.86 6.06 -25.88
CA TRP A 81 -87.05 6.05 -26.72
C TRP A 81 -86.87 6.99 -27.92
N PRO A 82 -86.76 6.47 -29.16
CA PRO A 82 -86.31 7.24 -30.33
C PRO A 82 -87.30 8.32 -30.80
N VAL A 83 -88.57 8.21 -30.37
CA VAL A 83 -89.62 9.19 -30.68
C VAL A 83 -89.42 10.47 -29.86
N LEU A 84 -89.01 10.34 -28.59
CA LEU A 84 -88.85 11.48 -27.67
C LEU A 84 -87.42 11.99 -27.64
N TYR A 85 -86.45 11.12 -27.91
CA TYR A 85 -85.04 11.43 -27.74
C TYR A 85 -84.23 11.14 -29.01
N GLU A 86 -83.18 11.92 -29.22
CA GLU A 86 -82.13 11.68 -30.20
C GLU A 86 -80.85 11.31 -29.47
N VAL A 87 -80.03 10.44 -30.06
CA VAL A 87 -78.79 9.99 -29.45
C VAL A 87 -77.64 10.27 -30.40
N GLU A 88 -76.64 11.01 -29.90
CA GLU A 88 -75.38 11.22 -30.57
C GLU A 88 -74.28 10.44 -29.83
N THR A 89 -73.56 9.59 -30.55
CA THR A 89 -72.40 8.88 -29.98
C THR A 89 -71.17 9.75 -30.09
N VAL A 90 -70.57 10.07 -28.95
CA VAL A 90 -69.35 10.88 -28.87
C VAL A 90 -68.22 10.03 -28.31
N ARG A 91 -67.09 10.01 -29.00
CA ARG A 91 -65.87 9.38 -28.49
C ARG A 91 -65.19 10.29 -27.49
N LEU A 92 -64.78 9.74 -26.35
CA LEU A 92 -64.13 10.53 -25.29
C LEU A 92 -62.79 11.10 -25.76
N ALA A 93 -62.01 10.33 -26.53
CA ALA A 93 -60.73 10.77 -27.07
C ALA A 93 -60.86 12.02 -27.96
N ASP A 94 -61.88 12.08 -28.83
CA ASP A 94 -62.09 13.20 -29.77
C ASP A 94 -62.43 14.52 -29.07
N LYS A 95 -62.90 14.47 -27.82
CA LYS A 95 -63.29 15.63 -27.00
C LYS A 95 -62.36 15.87 -25.81
N ASN A 96 -61.15 15.30 -25.82
CA ASN A 96 -60.16 15.44 -24.75
C ASN A 96 -60.66 14.95 -23.37
N MET A 97 -61.61 14.02 -23.36
CA MET A 97 -62.24 13.47 -22.15
C MET A 97 -61.59 12.17 -21.68
N GLU A 98 -60.62 11.67 -22.43
CA GLU A 98 -59.69 10.62 -22.02
C GLU A 98 -58.33 11.28 -21.76
N ILE A 99 -58.02 11.51 -20.49
CA ILE A 99 -56.83 12.23 -20.07
C ILE A 99 -55.68 11.22 -19.92
N PRO A 100 -54.59 11.36 -20.71
CA PRO A 100 -53.44 10.48 -20.60
C PRO A 100 -52.76 10.55 -19.22
N PRO A 101 -51.96 9.55 -18.83
CA PRO A 101 -51.13 9.65 -17.65
C PRO A 101 -50.17 10.84 -17.73
N LEU A 102 -49.83 11.43 -16.57
CA LEU A 102 -49.00 12.64 -16.45
C LEU A 102 -49.59 13.89 -17.12
N LYS A 103 -50.88 13.89 -17.41
CA LYS A 103 -51.60 15.05 -17.93
C LYS A 103 -52.79 15.39 -17.04
N ILE A 104 -53.29 16.61 -17.19
CA ILE A 104 -54.49 17.12 -16.52
C ILE A 104 -55.47 17.66 -17.55
N GLY A 105 -56.75 17.57 -17.23
CA GLY A 105 -57.81 18.20 -18.00
C GLY A 105 -58.30 19.45 -17.29
N VAL A 106 -58.03 20.63 -17.86
CA VAL A 106 -58.64 21.88 -17.41
C VAL A 106 -60.01 22.01 -18.07
N VAL A 107 -61.06 22.19 -17.28
CA VAL A 107 -62.43 22.21 -17.77
C VAL A 107 -62.94 23.63 -17.85
N THR A 108 -63.42 24.06 -19.02
CA THR A 108 -64.13 25.32 -19.20
C THR A 108 -65.63 25.06 -19.33
N ALA A 109 -66.41 25.57 -18.38
CA ALA A 109 -67.87 25.46 -18.36
C ALA A 109 -68.51 26.58 -19.19
N LYS A 110 -69.30 26.20 -20.21
CA LYS A 110 -70.14 27.11 -21.01
C LYS A 110 -71.48 27.42 -20.33
N VAL A 111 -71.89 26.56 -19.41
CA VAL A 111 -73.13 26.66 -18.63
C VAL A 111 -72.86 27.11 -17.21
N GLY A 112 -73.87 27.72 -16.59
CA GLY A 112 -73.78 28.17 -15.20
C GLY A 112 -74.09 29.64 -15.04
N LYS A 113 -74.00 30.12 -13.79
CA LYS A 113 -74.11 31.54 -13.46
C LYS A 113 -72.92 32.30 -14.06
N VAL A 114 -73.16 33.54 -14.49
CA VAL A 114 -72.08 34.41 -14.99
C VAL A 114 -71.12 34.71 -13.84
N LEU A 115 -69.81 34.63 -14.09
CA LEU A 115 -68.82 34.91 -13.04
C LEU A 115 -68.95 36.36 -12.53
N PRO A 116 -68.77 36.56 -11.21
CA PRO A 116 -68.65 37.91 -10.67
C PRO A 116 -67.43 38.63 -11.28
N LYS A 117 -67.58 39.93 -11.54
CA LYS A 117 -66.54 40.76 -12.16
C LYS A 117 -65.24 40.67 -11.35
N GLY A 118 -64.13 40.37 -12.02
CA GLY A 118 -62.78 40.28 -11.43
C GLY A 118 -62.32 38.87 -11.04
N ARG A 119 -63.19 37.86 -11.13
CA ARG A 119 -62.82 36.45 -10.93
C ARG A 119 -62.58 35.75 -12.27
N ILE A 120 -61.47 35.02 -12.39
CA ILE A 120 -61.09 34.30 -13.62
C ILE A 120 -61.51 32.82 -13.53
N LEU A 121 -61.35 32.22 -12.35
CA LEU A 121 -61.73 30.84 -12.10
C LEU A 121 -63.17 30.74 -11.62
N ALA A 122 -63.88 29.76 -12.19
CA ALA A 122 -65.24 29.39 -11.88
C ALA A 122 -65.26 28.31 -10.80
N ASP A 123 -66.10 28.50 -9.78
CA ASP A 123 -66.44 27.43 -8.85
C ASP A 123 -67.57 26.56 -9.46
N GLU A 124 -68.02 25.53 -8.73
CA GLU A 124 -69.03 24.60 -9.24
C GLU A 124 -70.35 25.32 -9.60
N GLY A 125 -70.82 25.12 -10.84
CA GLY A 125 -72.06 25.74 -11.34
C GLY A 125 -71.91 27.16 -11.88
N GLU A 126 -70.69 27.72 -11.90
CA GLU A 126 -70.36 28.98 -12.58
C GLU A 126 -69.82 28.75 -14.00
N ARG A 127 -70.02 29.74 -14.89
CA ARG A 127 -69.59 29.68 -16.31
C ARG A 127 -68.18 30.23 -16.49
N GLY A 128 -67.17 29.37 -16.55
CA GLY A 128 -65.79 29.78 -16.86
C GLY A 128 -64.81 28.62 -16.72
N ILE A 129 -63.52 28.94 -16.60
CA ILE A 129 -62.46 27.94 -16.35
C ILE A 129 -62.66 27.41 -14.92
N ARG A 130 -62.97 26.14 -14.76
CA ARG A 130 -63.15 25.52 -13.44
C ARG A 130 -61.84 25.52 -12.67
N ARG A 131 -61.95 25.76 -11.37
CA ARG A 131 -60.82 25.67 -10.43
C ARG A 131 -60.29 24.23 -10.37
N GLU A 132 -61.18 23.27 -10.18
CA GLU A 132 -60.85 21.85 -10.14
C GLU A 132 -60.46 21.31 -11.52
N VAL A 133 -59.36 20.55 -11.55
CA VAL A 133 -58.87 19.86 -12.74
C VAL A 133 -59.28 18.40 -12.72
N LEU A 134 -59.42 17.83 -13.90
CA LEU A 134 -59.68 16.41 -14.06
C LEU A 134 -58.35 15.62 -13.96
N PRO A 135 -58.26 14.62 -13.07
CA PRO A 135 -57.09 13.75 -13.00
C PRO A 135 -57.02 12.82 -14.22
N PRO A 136 -55.89 12.13 -14.47
CA PRO A 136 -55.81 11.12 -15.52
C PRO A 136 -56.92 10.08 -15.43
N GLY A 137 -57.52 9.75 -16.57
CA GLY A 137 -58.66 8.84 -16.65
C GLY A 137 -59.72 9.26 -17.67
N ARG A 138 -60.84 8.53 -17.64
CA ARG A 138 -61.98 8.74 -18.54
C ARG A 138 -63.07 9.51 -17.81
N HIS A 139 -63.34 10.73 -18.25
CA HIS A 139 -64.34 11.62 -17.65
C HIS A 139 -65.49 11.83 -18.61
N ARG A 140 -66.71 11.54 -18.17
CA ARG A 140 -67.90 11.66 -19.02
C ARG A 140 -68.58 13.00 -18.75
N LEU A 141 -68.19 14.01 -19.53
CA LEU A 141 -68.76 15.34 -19.46
C LEU A 141 -69.53 15.64 -20.74
N ASN A 142 -70.65 16.36 -20.65
CA ASN A 142 -71.37 16.77 -21.86
C ASN A 142 -70.55 17.82 -22.65
N PRO A 143 -70.16 17.56 -23.92
CA PRO A 143 -69.30 18.45 -24.71
C PRO A 143 -69.98 19.77 -25.09
N TYR A 144 -71.32 19.81 -25.05
CA TYR A 144 -72.10 21.03 -25.25
C TYR A 144 -72.02 21.97 -24.04
N ALA A 145 -71.74 21.42 -22.86
CA ALA A 145 -71.63 22.19 -21.62
C ALA A 145 -70.19 22.47 -21.20
N TYR A 146 -69.26 21.57 -21.51
CA TYR A 146 -67.89 21.59 -21.03
C TYR A 146 -66.89 21.41 -22.17
N ILE A 147 -65.84 22.22 -22.18
CA ILE A 147 -64.65 22.03 -23.01
C ILE A 147 -63.53 21.55 -22.10
N VAL A 148 -62.78 20.53 -22.52
CA VAL A 148 -61.61 20.05 -21.79
C VAL A 148 -60.35 20.38 -22.59
N GLU A 149 -59.43 21.10 -21.96
CA GLU A 149 -58.09 21.39 -22.45
C GLU A 149 -57.08 20.52 -21.71
N ILE A 150 -56.22 19.82 -22.44
CA ILE A 150 -55.22 18.94 -21.84
C ILE A 150 -53.93 19.74 -21.64
N HIS A 151 -53.44 19.75 -20.40
CA HIS A 151 -52.15 20.30 -20.03
C HIS A 151 -51.28 19.23 -19.38
N ASP A 152 -49.98 19.49 -19.31
CA ASP A 152 -49.06 18.57 -18.64
C ASP A 152 -49.16 18.71 -17.11
N ALA A 153 -49.08 17.58 -16.40
CA ALA A 153 -49.04 17.58 -14.95
C ALA A 153 -47.71 18.16 -14.45
N THR A 154 -47.73 18.75 -13.26
CA THR A 154 -46.52 19.28 -12.63
C THR A 154 -45.73 18.11 -12.02
N VAL A 155 -44.58 17.79 -12.62
CA VAL A 155 -43.69 16.72 -12.15
C VAL A 155 -42.45 17.33 -11.52
N ILE A 156 -42.29 17.16 -10.21
CA ILE A 156 -41.13 17.64 -9.45
C ILE A 156 -40.17 16.48 -9.25
N LYS A 157 -38.96 16.64 -9.78
CA LYS A 157 -37.92 15.61 -9.73
C LYS A 157 -37.31 15.50 -8.32
N PRO A 158 -36.77 14.33 -7.94
CA PRO A 158 -35.93 14.22 -6.74
C PRO A 158 -34.77 15.23 -6.78
N GLY A 159 -34.46 15.84 -5.64
CA GLY A 159 -33.47 16.93 -5.53
C GLY A 159 -34.04 18.33 -5.83
N PHE A 160 -35.29 18.42 -6.27
CA PHE A 160 -35.99 19.68 -6.52
C PHE A 160 -37.22 19.81 -5.61
N VAL A 161 -37.62 21.05 -5.36
CA VAL A 161 -38.90 21.40 -4.75
C VAL A 161 -39.67 22.33 -5.68
N GLY A 162 -41.00 22.28 -5.59
CA GLY A 162 -41.87 23.17 -6.34
C GLY A 162 -42.12 24.45 -5.55
N PHE A 163 -41.58 25.56 -6.01
CA PHE A 163 -41.93 26.91 -5.58
C PHE A 163 -43.24 27.31 -6.23
N VAL A 164 -44.30 27.45 -5.42
CA VAL A 164 -45.67 27.68 -5.93
C VAL A 164 -46.04 29.14 -5.77
N THR A 165 -46.44 29.74 -6.89
CA THR A 165 -47.07 31.06 -6.93
C THR A 165 -48.52 30.91 -7.39
N ARG A 166 -49.45 31.37 -6.58
CA ARG A 166 -50.86 31.46 -6.95
C ARG A 166 -51.12 32.74 -7.73
N LEU A 167 -51.63 32.62 -8.94
CA LEU A 167 -51.81 33.71 -9.89
C LEU A 167 -53.11 34.49 -9.66
N VAL A 168 -54.11 33.85 -9.07
CA VAL A 168 -55.46 34.40 -8.86
C VAL A 168 -55.83 34.45 -7.38
N GLY A 169 -56.70 35.40 -7.04
CA GLY A 169 -57.12 35.63 -5.66
C GLY A 169 -57.05 37.10 -5.24
N LYS A 170 -57.39 37.36 -3.98
CA LYS A 170 -57.26 38.68 -3.35
C LYS A 170 -55.80 39.02 -3.11
N ALA A 171 -55.47 40.31 -3.01
CA ALA A 171 -54.12 40.70 -2.62
C ALA A 171 -53.74 40.09 -1.25
N PRO A 172 -52.53 39.56 -1.09
CA PRO A 172 -52.11 38.95 0.16
C PRO A 172 -51.98 40.02 1.25
N GLN A 173 -52.41 39.71 2.47
CA GLN A 173 -52.25 40.62 3.60
C GLN A 173 -50.86 40.53 4.23
N GLY A 174 -50.16 39.40 4.04
CA GLY A 174 -48.81 39.15 4.52
C GLY A 174 -47.78 39.00 3.41
N ARG A 175 -46.55 38.61 3.78
CA ARG A 175 -45.46 38.31 2.83
C ARG A 175 -45.79 37.13 1.91
N PHE A 176 -46.46 36.12 2.45
CA PHE A 176 -46.90 34.94 1.71
C PHE A 176 -48.42 34.88 1.68
N ALA A 177 -48.95 34.31 0.60
CA ALA A 177 -50.37 34.09 0.40
C ALA A 177 -50.85 32.89 1.22
N ASP A 178 -51.96 33.07 1.93
CA ASP A 178 -52.64 32.01 2.67
C ASP A 178 -53.63 31.26 1.75
N PRO A 179 -53.43 29.94 1.50
CA PRO A 179 -54.33 29.15 0.67
C PRO A 179 -55.79 29.22 1.14
N SER A 180 -56.03 29.28 2.45
CA SER A 180 -57.37 29.25 3.05
C SER A 180 -58.17 30.54 2.80
N LYS A 181 -57.51 31.66 2.49
CA LYS A 181 -58.15 32.97 2.33
C LYS A 181 -58.36 33.41 0.88
N ASP A 182 -58.10 32.51 -0.07
CA ASP A 182 -58.15 32.80 -1.52
C ASP A 182 -57.23 33.98 -1.91
N GLU A 183 -56.04 34.07 -1.30
CA GLU A 183 -55.04 35.11 -1.58
C GLU A 183 -54.13 34.72 -2.75
N LYS A 184 -53.81 35.69 -3.61
CA LYS A 184 -52.82 35.55 -4.70
C LYS A 184 -51.42 35.85 -4.18
N GLY A 185 -50.41 35.22 -4.75
CA GLY A 185 -49.01 35.43 -4.39
C GLY A 185 -48.26 34.13 -4.13
N ILE A 186 -47.08 34.26 -3.54
CA ILE A 186 -46.18 33.15 -3.24
C ILE A 186 -46.73 32.36 -2.05
N LEU A 187 -46.83 31.04 -2.17
CA LEU A 187 -47.24 30.18 -1.06
C LEU A 187 -46.05 29.91 -0.12
N LYS A 188 -46.36 29.79 1.17
CA LYS A 188 -45.35 29.47 2.21
C LYS A 188 -44.86 28.03 2.13
N ASP A 189 -45.73 27.11 1.74
CA ASP A 189 -45.38 25.69 1.66
C ASP A 189 -44.92 25.35 0.24
N VAL A 190 -43.81 24.61 0.17
CA VAL A 190 -43.29 24.08 -1.11
C VAL A 190 -43.86 22.69 -1.39
N LEU A 191 -43.94 22.36 -2.67
CA LEU A 191 -44.27 21.02 -3.11
C LEU A 191 -43.03 20.13 -3.06
N GLN A 192 -43.18 18.96 -2.43
CA GLN A 192 -42.12 17.95 -2.37
C GLN A 192 -41.96 17.24 -3.74
N PRO A 193 -40.89 16.45 -3.96
CA PRO A 193 -40.78 15.62 -5.15
C PRO A 193 -42.01 14.72 -5.34
N GLY A 194 -42.64 14.79 -6.51
CA GLY A 194 -43.91 14.12 -6.77
C GLY A 194 -44.61 14.60 -8.03
N ILE A 195 -45.76 14.00 -8.30
CA ILE A 195 -46.63 14.36 -9.42
C ILE A 195 -47.85 15.09 -8.85
N TYR A 196 -48.08 16.32 -9.30
CA TYR A 196 -49.19 17.16 -8.87
C TYR A 196 -50.06 17.55 -10.05
N TYR A 197 -51.37 17.38 -9.87
CA TYR A 197 -52.38 17.77 -10.83
C TYR A 197 -52.94 19.15 -10.44
N LEU A 198 -52.20 20.20 -10.77
CA LEU A 198 -52.55 21.58 -10.41
C LEU A 198 -53.05 22.34 -11.63
N ASN A 199 -54.01 23.23 -11.43
CA ASN A 199 -54.52 24.09 -12.49
C ASN A 199 -53.48 25.13 -12.91
N PRO A 200 -52.98 25.15 -14.18
CA PRO A 200 -51.98 26.11 -14.63
C PRO A 200 -52.48 27.56 -14.62
N TYR A 201 -53.80 27.77 -14.69
CA TYR A 201 -54.41 29.08 -14.59
C TYR A 201 -54.54 29.58 -13.15
N GLU A 202 -54.38 28.69 -12.15
CA GLU A 202 -54.40 29.04 -10.72
C GLU A 202 -52.99 29.11 -10.12
N TYR A 203 -52.17 28.10 -10.40
CA TYR A 203 -50.86 27.89 -9.78
C TYR A 203 -49.78 27.85 -10.85
N LYS A 204 -48.74 28.66 -10.66
CA LYS A 204 -47.47 28.55 -11.36
C LYS A 204 -46.47 27.85 -10.44
N VAL A 205 -45.88 26.76 -10.89
CA VAL A 205 -44.88 26.01 -10.12
C VAL A 205 -43.53 26.13 -10.83
N ASP A 206 -42.58 26.79 -10.18
CA ASP A 206 -41.20 26.86 -10.63
C ASP A 206 -40.35 25.85 -9.83
N GLN A 207 -39.50 25.07 -10.49
CA GLN A 207 -38.70 24.04 -9.83
C GLN A 207 -37.39 24.65 -9.31
N VAL A 208 -37.08 24.42 -8.04
CA VAL A 208 -35.87 24.91 -7.37
C VAL A 208 -35.07 23.74 -6.84
N GLU A 209 -33.78 23.69 -7.18
CA GLU A 209 -32.87 22.65 -6.69
C GLU A 209 -32.50 22.92 -5.23
N VAL A 210 -32.69 21.93 -4.35
CA VAL A 210 -32.43 22.02 -2.90
C VAL A 210 -31.29 21.10 -2.46
N GLY A 211 -30.57 20.49 -3.40
CA GLY A 211 -29.41 19.64 -3.11
C GLY A 211 -28.17 20.42 -2.69
N LEU A 212 -27.09 19.68 -2.45
CA LEU A 212 -25.77 20.25 -2.22
C LEU A 212 -25.22 20.83 -3.52
N ASN A 213 -25.05 22.15 -3.52
CA ASN A 213 -24.56 22.92 -4.64
C ASN A 213 -23.17 23.47 -4.35
N GLN A 214 -22.40 23.68 -5.40
CA GLN A 214 -21.06 24.25 -5.31
C GLN A 214 -20.96 25.47 -6.20
N VAL A 215 -20.50 26.58 -5.65
CA VAL A 215 -20.10 27.77 -6.40
C VAL A 215 -18.60 27.96 -6.31
N SER A 216 -17.98 28.24 -7.45
CA SER A 216 -16.54 28.39 -7.60
C SER A 216 -16.21 29.82 -8.01
N PHE A 217 -15.42 30.51 -7.20
CA PHE A 217 -14.90 31.84 -7.53
C PHE A 217 -13.52 31.66 -8.15
N LEU A 218 -13.42 31.81 -9.46
CA LEU A 218 -12.20 31.57 -10.23
C LEU A 218 -11.89 32.77 -11.14
N GLY A 219 -10.61 33.11 -11.28
CA GLY A 219 -10.14 34.06 -12.27
C GLY A 219 -10.72 35.46 -12.09
N ARG A 220 -11.70 35.86 -12.91
CA ARG A 220 -12.31 37.21 -12.83
C ARG A 220 -13.08 37.42 -11.53
N ASP A 221 -13.60 36.36 -10.93
CA ASP A 221 -14.41 36.45 -9.72
C ASP A 221 -13.61 36.24 -8.43
N GLN A 222 -12.28 36.11 -8.52
CA GLN A 222 -11.38 35.92 -7.40
C GLN A 222 -11.55 37.01 -6.33
N ILE A 223 -11.31 36.62 -5.08
CA ILE A 223 -11.40 37.53 -3.94
C ILE A 223 -10.05 38.23 -3.80
N SER A 224 -9.99 39.51 -4.13
CA SER A 224 -8.78 40.32 -4.02
C SER A 224 -8.85 41.28 -2.84
N PHE A 225 -7.77 41.35 -2.06
CA PHE A 225 -7.64 42.23 -0.91
C PHE A 225 -6.17 42.52 -0.59
N PRO A 226 -5.88 43.68 0.03
CA PRO A 226 -4.57 43.94 0.60
C PRO A 226 -4.40 43.13 1.89
N SER A 227 -3.27 42.44 2.04
CA SER A 227 -2.85 41.81 3.30
C SER A 227 -2.47 42.84 4.36
N ALA A 228 -2.24 42.38 5.60
CA ALA A 228 -1.77 43.24 6.70
C ALA A 228 -0.44 43.94 6.36
N ASP A 229 0.37 43.33 5.51
CA ASP A 229 1.66 43.83 5.03
C ASP A 229 1.53 44.72 3.76
N ALA A 230 0.31 45.10 3.38
CA ALA A 230 -0.02 45.91 2.20
C ALA A 230 0.34 45.29 0.84
N PHE A 231 0.45 43.95 0.76
CA PHE A 231 0.54 43.23 -0.51
C PHE A 231 -0.85 42.83 -1.01
N ASP A 232 -1.13 43.06 -2.28
CA ASP A 232 -2.35 42.61 -2.95
C ASP A 232 -2.35 41.09 -3.12
N ILE A 233 -3.25 40.41 -2.43
CA ILE A 233 -3.45 38.96 -2.54
C ILE A 233 -4.75 38.73 -3.28
N ALA A 234 -4.77 37.72 -4.16
CA ALA A 234 -6.00 37.21 -4.73
C ALA A 234 -6.16 35.73 -4.37
N LEU A 235 -7.37 35.34 -3.98
CA LEU A 235 -7.68 33.95 -3.68
C LEU A 235 -8.88 33.44 -4.48
N ASP A 236 -8.73 32.21 -4.95
CA ASP A 236 -9.80 31.39 -5.48
C ASP A 236 -10.41 30.59 -4.35
N ALA A 237 -11.74 30.60 -4.26
CA ALA A 237 -12.45 29.80 -3.28
C ALA A 237 -13.60 29.02 -3.91
N THR A 238 -14.00 27.97 -3.21
CA THR A 238 -15.16 27.15 -3.51
C THR A 238 -16.05 27.18 -2.29
N VAL A 239 -17.35 27.39 -2.48
CA VAL A 239 -18.32 27.31 -1.38
C VAL A 239 -19.35 26.25 -1.72
N GLU A 240 -19.52 25.31 -0.80
CA GLU A 240 -20.59 24.32 -0.83
C GLU A 240 -21.75 24.81 0.02
N TRP A 241 -22.94 24.82 -0.57
CA TRP A 241 -24.12 25.40 0.00
C TRP A 241 -25.38 24.62 -0.37
N GLU A 242 -26.42 24.83 0.41
CA GLU A 242 -27.70 24.14 0.28
C GLU A 242 -28.84 25.12 0.62
N LEU A 243 -29.99 24.94 -0.02
CA LEU A 243 -31.23 25.60 0.35
C LEU A 243 -32.08 24.65 1.17
N GLU A 244 -32.46 25.07 2.37
CA GLU A 244 -33.42 24.32 3.17
C GLU A 244 -34.80 24.37 2.50
N PRO A 245 -35.45 23.22 2.20
CA PRO A 245 -36.73 23.17 1.49
C PRO A 245 -37.82 24.08 2.09
N ALA A 246 -37.90 24.15 3.42
CA ALA A 246 -38.90 24.96 4.13
C ALA A 246 -38.69 26.48 3.96
N LYS A 247 -37.47 26.90 3.59
CA LYS A 247 -37.08 28.31 3.46
C LYS A 247 -36.95 28.78 2.02
N VAL A 248 -37.09 27.88 1.05
CA VAL A 248 -37.05 28.22 -0.38
C VAL A 248 -37.99 29.38 -0.73
N PRO A 249 -39.24 29.46 -0.24
CA PRO A 249 -40.11 30.59 -0.59
C PRO A 249 -39.60 31.94 -0.12
N GLU A 250 -38.98 32.00 1.06
CA GLU A 250 -38.37 33.22 1.61
C GLU A 250 -37.16 33.67 0.76
N VAL A 251 -36.32 32.72 0.37
CA VAL A 251 -35.13 33.00 -0.46
C VAL A 251 -35.53 33.40 -1.89
N MET A 252 -36.50 32.70 -2.48
CA MET A 252 -36.93 32.95 -3.86
C MET A 252 -37.73 34.25 -4.00
N ASP A 253 -38.49 34.64 -2.98
CA ASP A 253 -39.15 35.95 -2.93
C ASP A 253 -38.13 37.11 -2.90
N GLU A 254 -37.02 36.94 -2.15
CA GLU A 254 -36.02 37.99 -2.01
C GLU A 254 -35.05 38.09 -3.21
N PHE A 255 -34.58 36.95 -3.73
CA PHE A 255 -33.53 36.91 -4.76
C PHE A 255 -34.04 36.53 -6.16
N GLY A 256 -35.21 35.91 -6.26
CA GLY A 256 -35.86 35.56 -7.52
C GLY A 256 -35.30 34.31 -8.21
N ALA A 257 -34.00 34.25 -8.49
CA ALA A 257 -33.39 33.15 -9.24
C ALA A 257 -32.13 32.61 -8.55
N ARG A 258 -31.80 31.35 -8.82
CA ARG A 258 -30.59 30.69 -8.28
C ARG A 258 -29.32 31.50 -8.53
N LYS A 259 -29.11 31.97 -9.76
CA LYS A 259 -27.94 32.75 -10.14
C LYS A 259 -27.81 34.03 -9.31
N GLU A 260 -28.94 34.67 -9.00
CA GLU A 260 -28.97 35.87 -8.17
C GLU A 260 -28.61 35.57 -6.71
N ILE A 261 -28.93 34.37 -6.20
CA ILE A 261 -28.47 33.90 -4.88
C ILE A 261 -26.95 33.72 -4.90
N GLU A 262 -26.42 33.07 -5.93
CA GLU A 262 -24.98 32.88 -6.08
C GLU A 262 -24.24 34.23 -6.15
N ASP A 263 -24.71 35.18 -6.95
CA ASP A 263 -24.05 36.47 -7.17
C ASP A 263 -24.23 37.43 -5.97
N LYS A 264 -25.45 37.62 -5.48
CA LYS A 264 -25.78 38.64 -4.45
C LYS A 264 -25.63 38.14 -3.02
N VAL A 265 -25.63 36.83 -2.79
CA VAL A 265 -25.41 36.25 -1.48
C VAL A 265 -24.02 35.66 -1.41
N LEU A 266 -23.74 34.59 -2.14
CA LEU A 266 -22.51 33.82 -1.93
C LEU A 266 -21.27 34.58 -2.36
N ILE A 267 -21.22 35.10 -3.60
CA ILE A 267 -20.07 35.87 -4.12
C ILE A 267 -19.88 37.15 -3.30
N ALA A 268 -20.96 37.91 -3.11
CA ALA A 268 -20.89 39.18 -2.37
C ALA A 268 -20.42 38.99 -0.91
N GLN A 269 -20.97 38.02 -0.18
CA GLN A 269 -20.55 37.75 1.21
C GLN A 269 -19.13 37.17 1.26
N SER A 270 -18.79 36.25 0.35
CA SER A 270 -17.44 35.67 0.28
C SER A 270 -16.38 36.73 0.01
N ARG A 271 -16.63 37.68 -0.90
CA ARG A 271 -15.71 38.82 -1.15
C ARG A 271 -15.58 39.73 0.06
N SER A 272 -16.70 40.07 0.70
CA SER A 272 -16.69 40.96 1.86
C SER A 272 -15.93 40.34 3.02
N ILE A 273 -16.24 39.09 3.37
CA ILE A 273 -15.62 38.35 4.47
C ILE A 273 -14.16 38.03 4.13
N GLY A 274 -13.88 37.61 2.90
CA GLY A 274 -12.52 37.32 2.45
C GLY A 274 -11.63 38.55 2.49
N ARG A 275 -12.15 39.73 2.15
CA ARG A 275 -11.42 40.99 2.33
C ARG A 275 -11.19 41.32 3.80
N LEU A 276 -12.21 41.19 4.65
CA LEU A 276 -12.10 41.53 6.08
C LEU A 276 -11.18 40.58 6.85
N GLU A 277 -11.33 39.27 6.66
CA GLU A 277 -10.45 38.29 7.30
C GLU A 277 -9.07 38.29 6.65
N GLY A 278 -9.01 38.36 5.33
CA GLY A 278 -7.75 38.30 4.59
C GLY A 278 -6.80 39.44 4.93
N SER A 279 -7.33 40.66 5.12
CA SER A 279 -6.52 41.83 5.52
C SER A 279 -5.94 41.75 6.94
N ARG A 280 -6.36 40.79 7.78
CA ARG A 280 -5.82 40.61 9.14
C ARG A 280 -4.52 39.82 9.17
N TYR A 281 -4.24 39.04 8.13
CA TYR A 281 -3.09 38.16 8.05
C TYR A 281 -2.02 38.73 7.11
N GLY A 282 -0.76 38.45 7.42
CA GLY A 282 0.38 38.82 6.59
C GLY A 282 0.54 37.91 5.37
N ALA A 283 1.17 38.38 4.30
CA ALA A 283 1.26 37.63 3.04
C ALA A 283 2.00 36.28 3.19
N LYS A 284 2.99 36.23 4.10
CA LYS A 284 3.73 35.00 4.42
C LYS A 284 2.85 33.94 5.08
N GLN A 285 1.84 34.33 5.87
CA GLN A 285 0.97 33.38 6.58
C GLN A 285 0.09 32.58 5.62
N PHE A 286 -0.30 33.16 4.48
CA PHE A 286 -1.03 32.46 3.43
C PHE A 286 -0.22 31.36 2.72
N LEU A 287 1.12 31.37 2.85
CA LEU A 287 2.01 30.35 2.30
C LEU A 287 2.25 29.17 3.26
N LEU A 288 2.00 29.37 4.56
CA LEU A 288 2.27 28.38 5.61
C LEU A 288 1.00 27.55 5.86
N GLY A 289 1.14 26.22 5.91
CA GLY A 289 0.01 25.30 6.01
C GLY A 289 -0.87 25.53 7.26
N GLU A 290 -0.26 25.69 8.43
CA GLU A 290 -0.97 25.87 9.71
C GLU A 290 -1.83 27.14 9.72
N ALA A 291 -1.27 28.28 9.33
CA ALA A 291 -2.01 29.54 9.31
C ALA A 291 -3.10 29.55 8.22
N ARG A 292 -2.88 28.85 7.10
CA ARG A 292 -3.88 28.71 6.05
C ARG A 292 -5.13 27.95 6.51
N GLU A 293 -4.95 26.92 7.34
CA GLU A 293 -6.06 26.16 7.91
C GLU A 293 -6.91 27.03 8.84
N GLU A 294 -6.27 27.81 9.71
CA GLU A 294 -6.96 28.76 10.59
C GLU A 294 -7.75 29.81 9.81
N ILE A 295 -7.17 30.36 8.74
CA ILE A 295 -7.84 31.32 7.86
C ILE A 295 -9.06 30.68 7.19
N GLN A 296 -8.95 29.45 6.71
CA GLN A 296 -10.06 28.73 6.08
C GLN A 296 -11.18 28.45 7.07
N GLU A 297 -10.87 28.03 8.30
CA GLU A 297 -11.86 27.78 9.35
C GLU A 297 -12.58 29.09 9.75
N ASN A 298 -11.83 30.17 9.94
CA ASN A 298 -12.38 31.49 10.26
C ASN A 298 -13.27 32.03 9.13
N PHE A 299 -12.82 31.91 7.88
CA PHE A 299 -13.58 32.30 6.70
C PHE A 299 -14.89 31.50 6.60
N THR A 300 -14.81 30.18 6.72
CA THR A 300 -15.98 29.27 6.65
C THR A 300 -16.98 29.62 7.75
N ARG A 301 -16.53 29.73 9.00
CA ARG A 301 -17.38 30.07 10.14
C ARG A 301 -18.14 31.38 9.95
N LYS A 302 -17.45 32.45 9.54
CA LYS A 302 -18.09 33.75 9.31
C LYS A 302 -19.03 33.73 8.12
N LEU A 303 -18.66 33.03 7.04
CA LEU A 303 -19.50 32.88 5.86
C LEU A 303 -20.78 32.11 6.19
N THR A 304 -20.69 31.00 6.93
CA THR A 304 -21.86 30.24 7.40
C THR A 304 -22.78 31.11 8.25
N GLN A 305 -22.24 31.89 9.19
CA GLN A 305 -23.05 32.78 10.02
C GLN A 305 -23.79 33.84 9.19
N LYS A 306 -23.09 34.49 8.25
CA LYS A 306 -23.68 35.57 7.44
C LYS A 306 -24.66 35.05 6.38
N CYS A 307 -24.40 33.91 5.77
CA CYS A 307 -25.32 33.30 4.81
C CYS A 307 -26.57 32.73 5.49
N ALA A 308 -26.46 32.25 6.74
CA ALA A 308 -27.60 31.78 7.51
C ALA A 308 -28.64 32.89 7.80
N GLU A 309 -28.20 34.15 7.97
CA GLU A 309 -29.10 35.32 8.10
C GLU A 309 -30.03 35.47 6.88
N LYS A 310 -29.60 34.99 5.71
CA LYS A 310 -30.34 35.02 4.44
C LYS A 310 -30.97 33.67 4.08
N HIS A 311 -31.07 32.75 5.04
CA HIS A 311 -31.61 31.40 4.87
C HIS A 311 -30.88 30.54 3.83
N VAL A 312 -29.59 30.82 3.59
CA VAL A 312 -28.71 29.99 2.76
C VAL A 312 -27.74 29.25 3.65
N LYS A 313 -27.79 27.91 3.64
CA LYS A 313 -26.92 27.09 4.49
C LYS A 313 -25.61 26.83 3.77
N VAL A 314 -24.48 27.20 4.39
CA VAL A 314 -23.14 26.90 3.88
C VAL A 314 -22.55 25.78 4.71
N HIS A 315 -22.14 24.69 4.04
CA HIS A 315 -21.53 23.53 4.69
C HIS A 315 -20.02 23.69 4.81
N SER A 316 -19.38 24.08 3.72
CA SER A 316 -17.92 24.19 3.65
C SER A 316 -17.50 25.31 2.71
N ALA A 317 -16.35 25.91 2.99
CA ALA A 317 -15.71 26.86 2.10
C ALA A 317 -14.22 26.57 2.00
N TYR A 318 -13.76 26.20 0.81
CA TYR A 318 -12.40 25.79 0.55
C TYR A 318 -11.62 26.89 -0.16
N ILE A 319 -10.46 27.26 0.39
CA ILE A 319 -9.52 28.16 -0.28
C ILE A 319 -8.62 27.32 -1.18
N ARG A 320 -8.68 27.54 -2.49
CA ARG A 320 -7.98 26.73 -3.50
C ARG A 320 -6.62 27.29 -3.84
N HIS A 321 -6.59 28.28 -4.73
CA HIS A 321 -5.37 28.89 -5.21
C HIS A 321 -5.23 30.28 -4.58
N ILE A 322 -4.01 30.61 -4.17
CA ILE A 322 -3.67 31.93 -3.62
C ILE A 322 -2.60 32.50 -4.54
N SER A 323 -2.94 33.60 -5.20
CA SER A 323 -2.03 34.39 -6.01
C SER A 323 -1.42 35.49 -5.13
N ILE A 324 -0.10 35.44 -5.00
CA ILE A 324 0.71 36.43 -4.29
C ILE A 324 1.68 37.03 -5.30
N PRO A 325 1.93 38.35 -5.28
CA PRO A 325 2.89 39.01 -6.16
C PRO A 325 4.29 38.37 -6.12
N ASP A 326 4.89 38.18 -7.29
CA ASP A 326 6.18 37.49 -7.45
C ASP A 326 7.34 38.18 -6.72
N ASN A 327 7.26 39.51 -6.55
CA ASN A 327 8.25 40.31 -5.84
C ASN A 327 8.44 39.92 -4.36
N LEU A 328 7.40 39.39 -3.70
CA LEU A 328 7.47 38.87 -2.34
C LEU A 328 7.86 37.38 -2.32
N LEU A 329 7.32 36.64 -3.28
CA LEU A 329 7.47 35.20 -3.36
C LEU A 329 8.93 34.79 -3.66
N GLN A 330 9.64 35.55 -4.50
CA GLN A 330 11.05 35.28 -4.80
C GLN A 330 11.97 35.39 -3.57
N PRO A 331 12.00 36.50 -2.81
CA PRO A 331 12.81 36.59 -1.58
C PRO A 331 12.47 35.52 -0.54
N ILE A 332 11.19 35.21 -0.35
CA ILE A 332 10.75 34.17 0.59
C ILE A 332 11.28 32.81 0.13
N ARG A 333 11.11 32.45 -1.14
CA ARG A 333 11.66 31.21 -1.71
C ARG A 333 13.18 31.16 -1.57
N GLN A 334 13.88 32.24 -1.90
CA GLN A 334 15.33 32.33 -1.74
C GLN A 334 15.77 32.17 -0.29
N SER A 335 15.06 32.76 0.67
CA SER A 335 15.35 32.60 2.10
C SER A 335 15.16 31.15 2.57
N PHE A 336 14.08 30.47 2.13
CA PHE A 336 13.87 29.06 2.44
C PHE A 336 14.94 28.17 1.80
N VAL A 337 15.27 28.40 0.53
CA VAL A 337 16.35 27.68 -0.17
C VAL A 337 17.69 27.92 0.51
N ALA A 338 18.01 29.16 0.91
CA ALA A 338 19.24 29.49 1.61
C ALA A 338 19.34 28.77 2.96
N ARG A 339 18.26 28.75 3.76
CA ARG A 339 18.20 27.99 5.01
C ARG A 339 18.38 26.50 4.78
N GLU A 340 17.82 25.96 3.70
CA GLU A 340 17.95 24.54 3.39
C GLU A 340 19.35 24.18 2.89
N ILE A 341 19.99 25.06 2.11
CA ILE A 341 21.40 24.95 1.71
C ILE A 341 22.29 25.03 2.94
N GLU A 342 22.05 25.97 3.85
CA GLU A 342 22.82 26.13 5.09
C GLU A 342 22.73 24.87 5.97
N LYS A 343 21.53 24.33 6.20
CA LYS A 343 21.34 23.06 6.90
C LYS A 343 22.07 21.91 6.21
N THR A 344 21.94 21.81 4.90
CA THR A 344 22.59 20.76 4.11
C THR A 344 24.11 20.88 4.19
N ALA A 345 24.65 22.10 4.08
CA ALA A 345 26.08 22.37 4.20
C ALA A 345 26.61 22.04 5.60
N ALA A 346 25.87 22.40 6.66
CA ALA A 346 26.23 22.06 8.03
C ALA A 346 26.26 20.54 8.27
N VAL A 347 25.25 19.81 7.76
CA VAL A 347 25.23 18.34 7.82
C VAL A 347 26.40 17.74 7.03
N GLN A 348 26.66 18.23 5.82
CA GLN A 348 27.79 17.77 5.00
C GLN A 348 29.14 18.05 5.65
N GLU A 349 29.32 19.21 6.29
CA GLU A 349 30.56 19.56 7.00
C GLU A 349 30.75 18.64 8.21
N ALA A 350 29.70 18.40 9.01
CA ALA A 350 29.75 17.46 10.11
C ALA A 350 30.12 16.04 9.64
N THR A 351 29.50 15.56 8.56
CA THR A 351 29.84 14.24 7.98
C THR A 351 31.29 14.21 7.47
N LYS A 352 31.78 15.26 6.80
CA LYS A 352 33.18 15.35 6.34
C LYS A 352 34.18 15.37 7.50
N LYS A 353 33.88 16.10 8.59
CA LYS A 353 34.74 16.12 9.79
C LYS A 353 34.81 14.74 10.43
N SER A 354 33.66 14.08 10.66
CA SER A 354 33.64 12.72 11.20
C SER A 354 34.34 11.71 10.30
N ALA A 355 34.18 11.82 8.97
CA ALA A 355 34.91 10.97 8.02
C ALA A 355 36.43 11.21 8.05
N ALA A 356 36.85 12.47 8.13
CA ALA A 356 38.27 12.84 8.22
C ALA A 356 38.90 12.42 9.56
N GLU A 357 38.15 12.50 10.67
CA GLU A 357 38.57 11.96 11.97
C GLU A 357 38.74 10.45 11.91
N LEU A 358 37.76 9.73 11.37
CA LEU A 358 37.86 8.28 11.16
C LEU A 358 39.07 7.92 10.30
N GLU A 359 39.34 8.68 9.23
CA GLU A 359 40.49 8.44 8.36
C GLU A 359 41.84 8.72 9.05
N ARG A 360 41.90 9.73 9.93
CA ARG A 360 43.08 9.99 10.76
C ARG A 360 43.29 8.87 11.77
N GLU A 361 42.22 8.42 12.41
CA GLU A 361 42.28 7.30 13.37
C GLU A 361 42.70 6.00 12.69
N THR A 362 42.14 5.67 11.52
CA THR A 362 42.53 4.48 10.76
C THR A 362 43.99 4.55 10.32
N ARG A 363 44.46 5.70 9.81
CA ARG A 363 45.88 5.89 9.48
C ARG A 363 46.79 5.74 10.70
N LEU A 364 46.39 6.23 11.87
CA LEU A 364 47.15 6.09 13.11
C LEU A 364 47.18 4.63 13.59
N ILE A 365 46.06 3.92 13.48
CA ILE A 365 45.99 2.47 13.77
C ILE A 365 46.91 1.71 12.82
N GLU A 366 46.92 2.04 11.53
CA GLU A 366 47.77 1.37 10.54
C GLU A 366 49.26 1.66 10.79
N PHE A 367 49.62 2.90 11.11
CA PHE A 367 50.98 3.26 11.52
C PHE A 367 51.41 2.48 12.77
N LYS A 368 50.58 2.47 13.82
CA LYS A 368 50.85 1.70 15.05
C LYS A 368 50.95 0.21 14.78
N ARG A 369 50.16 -0.32 13.84
CA ARG A 369 50.23 -1.72 13.42
C ARG A 369 51.58 -2.01 12.76
N GLN A 370 52.08 -1.11 11.90
CA GLN A 370 53.40 -1.25 11.28
C GLN A 370 54.53 -1.18 12.32
N GLU A 371 54.47 -0.22 13.25
CA GLU A 371 55.42 -0.09 14.35
C GLU A 371 55.44 -1.36 15.21
N ALA A 372 54.28 -1.85 15.64
CA ALA A 372 54.16 -3.09 16.41
C ALA A 372 54.72 -4.31 15.67
N LEU A 373 54.50 -4.42 14.34
CA LEU A 373 55.09 -5.48 13.53
C LEU A 373 56.63 -5.37 13.48
N ALA A 374 57.17 -4.16 13.31
CA ALA A 374 58.60 -3.92 13.28
C ALA A 374 59.27 -4.19 14.64
N GLU A 375 58.66 -3.73 15.74
CA GLU A 375 59.10 -4.04 17.10
C GLU A 375 59.06 -5.53 17.39
N THR A 376 57.98 -6.21 16.98
CA THR A 376 57.85 -7.67 17.13
C THR A 376 58.94 -8.39 16.34
N GLN A 377 59.24 -7.98 15.11
CA GLN A 377 60.36 -8.53 14.33
C GLN A 377 61.70 -8.29 15.03
N ALA A 378 61.96 -7.08 15.51
CA ALA A 378 63.20 -6.77 16.23
C ALA A 378 63.33 -7.58 17.53
N LEU A 379 62.23 -7.77 18.26
CA LEU A 379 62.19 -8.61 19.47
C LEU A 379 62.47 -10.07 19.14
N VAL A 380 61.83 -10.62 18.09
CA VAL A 380 62.10 -11.99 17.62
C VAL A 380 63.58 -12.15 17.23
N GLN A 381 64.18 -11.17 16.55
CA GLN A 381 65.60 -11.20 16.20
C GLN A 381 66.50 -11.13 17.45
N LYS A 382 66.19 -10.28 18.43
CA LYS A 382 66.91 -10.22 19.71
C LYS A 382 66.81 -11.55 20.47
N ILE A 383 65.60 -12.10 20.61
CA ILE A 383 65.37 -13.40 21.26
C ILE A 383 66.15 -14.50 20.54
N ASN A 384 66.13 -14.54 19.20
CA ASN A 384 66.89 -15.53 18.44
C ASN A 384 68.41 -15.37 18.65
N ALA A 385 68.93 -14.13 18.67
CA ALA A 385 70.33 -13.85 18.94
C ALA A 385 70.74 -14.23 20.37
N GLU A 386 69.93 -13.88 21.38
CA GLU A 386 70.14 -14.27 22.78
C GLU A 386 70.07 -15.79 22.96
N THR A 387 69.09 -16.44 22.33
CA THR A 387 68.96 -17.90 22.33
C THR A 387 70.19 -18.54 21.69
N THR A 388 70.65 -18.04 20.55
CA THR A 388 71.86 -18.55 19.86
C THR A 388 73.10 -18.37 20.75
N ARG A 389 73.26 -17.21 21.38
CA ARG A 389 74.34 -16.94 22.33
C ARG A 389 74.26 -17.87 23.54
N SER A 390 73.09 -18.02 24.16
CA SER A 390 72.88 -18.91 25.31
C SER A 390 73.18 -20.36 24.95
N VAL A 391 72.71 -20.85 23.80
CA VAL A 391 73.03 -22.19 23.30
C VAL A 391 74.54 -22.36 23.07
N ALA A 392 75.23 -21.34 22.55
CA ALA A 392 76.67 -21.35 22.36
C ALA A 392 77.43 -21.36 23.70
N GLU A 393 77.04 -20.54 24.68
CA GLU A 393 77.62 -20.50 26.02
C GLU A 393 77.40 -21.83 26.77
N ILE A 394 76.19 -22.39 26.71
CA ILE A 394 75.88 -23.71 27.26
C ILE A 394 76.78 -24.76 26.61
N ARG A 395 76.86 -24.81 25.27
CA ARG A 395 77.75 -25.75 24.56
C ARG A 395 79.22 -25.58 24.95
N ALA A 396 79.69 -24.36 25.12
CA ALA A 396 81.06 -24.07 25.56
C ALA A 396 81.32 -24.56 26.99
N LYS A 397 80.42 -24.25 27.94
CA LYS A 397 80.48 -24.75 29.32
C LYS A 397 80.40 -26.28 29.37
N THR A 398 79.51 -26.89 28.61
CA THR A 398 79.40 -28.35 28.49
C THR A 398 80.71 -28.95 27.98
N ARG A 399 81.33 -28.38 26.93
CA ARG A 399 82.63 -28.84 26.44
C ARG A 399 83.72 -28.70 27.49
N GLN A 400 83.76 -27.59 28.23
CA GLN A 400 84.74 -27.39 29.31
C GLN A 400 84.54 -28.41 30.44
N LEU A 401 83.31 -28.67 30.87
CA LEU A 401 82.98 -29.68 31.87
C LEU A 401 83.38 -31.09 31.40
N VAL A 402 83.08 -31.44 30.14
CA VAL A 402 83.48 -32.72 29.54
C VAL A 402 85.01 -32.84 29.52
N ALA A 403 85.73 -31.80 29.10
CA ALA A 403 87.20 -31.80 29.09
C ALA A 403 87.79 -31.89 30.51
N ALA A 404 87.20 -31.21 31.49
CA ALA A 404 87.61 -31.30 32.90
C ALA A 404 87.40 -32.72 33.44
N LYS A 405 86.25 -33.35 33.17
CA LYS A 405 85.99 -34.75 33.53
C LYS A 405 86.92 -35.72 32.80
N GLN A 406 87.22 -35.50 31.53
CA GLN A 406 88.23 -36.30 30.82
C GLN A 406 89.61 -36.16 31.44
N ARG A 407 89.99 -34.96 31.89
CA ARG A 407 91.25 -34.75 32.62
C ARG A 407 91.26 -35.49 33.95
N GLU A 408 90.18 -35.42 34.74
CA GLU A 408 90.04 -36.20 35.97
C GLU A 408 90.16 -37.71 35.70
N ILE A 409 89.46 -38.22 34.67
CA ILE A 409 89.56 -39.63 34.25
C ILE A 409 90.99 -39.99 33.87
N ALA A 410 91.69 -39.15 33.10
CA ALA A 410 93.06 -39.40 32.68
C ALA A 410 94.05 -39.43 33.87
N VAL A 411 93.87 -38.57 34.89
CA VAL A 411 94.67 -38.61 36.13
C VAL A 411 94.42 -39.91 36.88
N ILE A 412 93.14 -40.28 37.07
CA ILE A 412 92.78 -41.54 37.74
C ILE A 412 93.32 -42.76 36.97
N GLU A 413 93.27 -42.75 35.64
CA GLU A 413 93.84 -43.80 34.81
C GLU A 413 95.37 -43.86 34.92
N ALA A 414 96.05 -42.71 34.97
CA ALA A 414 97.49 -42.64 35.19
C ALA A 414 97.87 -43.20 36.58
N GLU A 415 97.17 -42.79 37.64
CA GLU A 415 97.35 -43.32 39.00
C GLU A 415 97.10 -44.83 39.05
N ARG A 416 95.99 -45.29 38.43
CA ARG A 416 95.68 -46.72 38.30
C ARG A 416 96.83 -47.46 37.61
N THR A 417 97.41 -46.88 36.57
CA THR A 417 98.52 -47.48 35.79
C THR A 417 99.81 -47.51 36.60
N GLU A 418 100.13 -46.44 37.33
CA GLU A 418 101.30 -46.37 38.21
C GLU A 418 101.18 -47.35 39.38
N VAL A 419 100.02 -47.43 40.04
CA VAL A 419 99.75 -48.37 41.13
C VAL A 419 99.80 -49.81 40.64
N LEU A 420 99.16 -50.13 39.51
CA LEU A 420 99.27 -51.46 38.89
C LEU A 420 100.72 -51.76 38.47
N GLY A 421 101.46 -50.77 37.96
CA GLY A 421 102.86 -50.89 37.58
C GLY A 421 103.78 -51.17 38.77
N LYS A 422 103.64 -50.41 39.86
CA LYS A 422 104.35 -50.64 41.13
C LYS A 422 104.01 -52.00 41.72
N ALA A 423 102.73 -52.37 41.78
CA ALA A 423 102.30 -53.67 42.27
C ALA A 423 102.91 -54.81 41.44
N LYS A 424 102.92 -54.71 40.10
CA LYS A 424 103.57 -55.71 39.24
C LYS A 424 105.08 -55.77 39.45
N ALA A 425 105.76 -54.63 39.54
CA ALA A 425 107.20 -54.56 39.77
C ALA A 425 107.59 -55.11 41.15
N GLU A 426 106.77 -54.87 42.17
CA GLU A 426 106.96 -55.37 43.53
C GLU A 426 106.75 -56.89 43.60
N VAL A 427 105.72 -57.40 42.92
CA VAL A 427 105.52 -58.86 42.74
C VAL A 427 106.73 -59.50 42.05
N GLU A 428 107.24 -58.92 40.95
CA GLU A 428 108.44 -59.42 40.26
C GLU A 428 109.70 -59.32 41.13
N LYS A 429 109.88 -58.24 41.90
CA LYS A 429 111.02 -58.09 42.80
C LYS A 429 110.97 -59.10 43.94
N MET A 430 109.79 -59.36 44.52
CA MET A 430 109.61 -60.39 45.54
C MET A 430 109.85 -61.79 44.98
N LEU A 431 109.37 -62.09 43.77
CA LEU A 431 109.65 -63.35 43.07
C LEU A 431 111.15 -63.50 42.75
N GLY A 432 111.80 -62.43 42.29
CA GLY A 432 113.23 -62.38 42.01
C GLY A 432 114.09 -62.56 43.27
N ALA A 433 113.76 -61.87 44.36
CA ALA A 433 114.43 -62.03 45.65
C ALA A 433 114.24 -63.45 46.21
N ALA A 434 113.02 -64.00 46.14
CA ALA A 434 112.76 -65.38 46.54
C ALA A 434 113.58 -66.40 45.72
N ARG A 435 113.74 -66.17 44.40
CA ARG A 435 114.60 -66.99 43.53
C ARG A 435 116.09 -66.85 43.90
N ALA A 436 116.57 -65.64 44.17
CA ALA A 436 117.95 -65.39 44.57
C ALA A 436 118.28 -65.99 45.94
N SER A 437 117.39 -65.83 46.93
CA SER A 437 117.55 -66.48 48.24
C SER A 437 117.51 -68.01 48.12
N LYS A 438 116.64 -68.58 47.26
CA LYS A 438 116.66 -70.02 46.97
C LYS A 438 118.04 -70.44 46.43
N PHE A 439 118.57 -69.70 45.46
CA PHE A 439 119.90 -69.97 44.89
C PHE A 439 121.03 -69.82 45.94
N GLU A 440 120.97 -68.81 46.80
CA GLU A 440 121.96 -68.62 47.88
C GLU A 440 121.91 -69.76 48.91
N PHE A 441 120.72 -70.23 49.29
CA PHE A 441 120.55 -71.39 50.16
C PHE A 441 121.09 -72.66 49.51
N GLU A 442 120.87 -72.85 48.20
CA GLU A 442 121.45 -73.96 47.44
C GLU A 442 122.98 -73.91 47.46
N VAL A 443 123.61 -72.76 47.25
CA VAL A 443 125.08 -72.61 47.30
C VAL A 443 125.63 -72.80 48.72
N LYS A 444 124.96 -72.26 49.76
CA LYS A 444 125.38 -72.43 51.17
C LYS A 444 125.38 -73.89 51.62
N ALA A 445 124.45 -74.72 51.13
CA ALA A 445 124.41 -76.14 51.45
C ALA A 445 125.69 -76.89 51.03
N PHE A 446 126.44 -76.37 50.06
CA PHE A 446 127.74 -76.91 49.60
C PHE A 446 128.94 -76.25 50.28
N GLY A 447 128.78 -75.67 51.47
CA GLY A 447 129.91 -75.09 52.22
C GLY A 447 130.45 -73.78 51.63
N GLY A 448 129.68 -73.10 50.78
CA GLY A 448 130.04 -71.79 50.22
C GLY A 448 130.99 -71.85 49.02
N ASP A 449 131.27 -73.03 48.47
CA ASP A 449 132.11 -73.20 47.28
C ASP A 449 131.25 -73.24 46.00
N ALA A 450 131.31 -72.16 45.22
CA ALA A 450 130.50 -71.99 44.00
C ALA A 450 130.88 -72.99 42.89
N ASP A 451 132.16 -73.37 42.83
CA ASP A 451 132.65 -74.37 41.86
C ASP A 451 132.13 -75.77 42.20
N ALA A 452 131.98 -76.07 43.50
CA ALA A 452 131.40 -77.34 43.96
C ALA A 452 129.92 -77.44 43.60
N PHE A 453 129.14 -76.37 43.80
CA PHE A 453 127.73 -76.34 43.37
C PHE A 453 127.58 -76.40 41.85
N ALA A 454 128.43 -75.71 41.08
CA ALA A 454 128.41 -75.80 39.61
C ALA A 454 128.72 -77.23 39.13
N ARG A 455 129.70 -77.91 39.74
CA ARG A 455 130.00 -79.32 39.45
C ARG A 455 128.87 -80.25 39.87
N TYR A 456 128.21 -80.02 41.00
CA TYR A 456 127.05 -80.79 41.42
C TYR A 456 125.83 -80.55 40.54
N SER A 457 125.50 -79.29 40.21
CA SER A 457 124.40 -78.93 39.31
C SER A 457 124.64 -79.49 37.90
N PHE A 458 125.89 -79.47 37.44
CA PHE A 458 126.28 -80.13 36.20
C PHE A 458 126.17 -81.66 36.30
N ALA A 459 126.65 -82.28 37.38
CA ALA A 459 126.59 -83.73 37.57
C ALA A 459 125.16 -84.26 37.80
N SER A 460 124.31 -83.51 38.50
CA SER A 460 122.89 -83.83 38.70
C SER A 460 122.04 -83.50 37.47
N GLY A 461 122.51 -82.61 36.61
CA GLY A 461 121.95 -82.37 35.28
C GLY A 461 122.43 -83.35 34.20
N LEU A 462 123.44 -84.18 34.48
CA LEU A 462 123.97 -85.17 33.54
C LEU A 462 123.05 -86.42 33.49
N PRO A 463 122.49 -86.78 32.32
CA PRO A 463 121.62 -87.95 32.18
C PRO A 463 122.36 -89.26 32.46
N SER A 464 121.67 -90.25 33.04
CA SER A 464 122.23 -91.52 33.52
C SER A 464 122.77 -92.50 32.45
N GLU A 465 122.77 -92.13 31.16
CA GLU A 465 123.28 -92.92 30.04
C GLU A 465 124.22 -92.07 29.17
N LEU A 466 125.54 -92.11 29.41
CA LEU A 466 126.52 -91.34 28.62
C LEU A 466 127.25 -92.25 27.61
N ASN A 467 127.11 -91.96 26.31
CA ASN A 467 127.75 -92.71 25.21
C ASN A 467 128.83 -91.83 24.54
N ILE A 468 130.12 -92.12 24.77
CA ILE A 468 131.24 -91.31 24.28
C ILE A 468 131.77 -91.89 22.96
N ARG A 469 131.67 -91.12 21.85
CA ARG A 469 132.26 -91.45 20.55
C ARG A 469 133.52 -90.61 20.30
N LEU A 470 134.67 -91.25 20.16
CA LEU A 470 135.91 -90.62 19.69
C LEU A 470 135.93 -90.64 18.16
N ILE A 471 136.06 -89.45 17.55
CA ILE A 471 136.05 -89.25 16.09
C ILE A 471 137.41 -88.69 15.70
N GLN A 472 138.19 -89.46 14.92
CA GLN A 472 139.48 -89.05 14.41
C GLN A 472 139.28 -88.34 13.06
N THR A 473 139.62 -87.05 12.96
CA THR A 473 139.59 -86.29 11.69
C THR A 473 140.84 -85.41 11.58
N GLY A 474 141.44 -85.41 10.39
CA GLY A 474 142.74 -84.82 10.07
C GLY A 474 142.71 -83.33 9.72
N GLU A 475 143.89 -82.81 9.34
CA GLU A 475 144.17 -81.38 9.13
C GLU A 475 143.14 -80.67 8.25
N GLY A 476 142.26 -79.90 8.90
CA GLY A 476 141.62 -78.74 8.26
C GLY A 476 140.11 -78.58 8.41
N THR A 477 139.31 -79.55 8.89
CA THR A 477 137.83 -79.43 8.77
C THR A 477 137.03 -79.97 9.97
N PHE A 478 137.11 -79.31 11.14
CA PHE A 478 136.26 -79.61 12.32
C PHE A 478 134.85 -78.98 12.23
N TRP A 479 134.75 -77.76 11.69
CA TRP A 479 133.51 -76.95 11.77
C TRP A 479 132.45 -77.27 10.72
N THR A 480 132.79 -78.03 9.67
CA THR A 480 131.86 -78.36 8.58
C THR A 480 131.08 -79.66 8.79
N ASP A 481 131.58 -80.63 9.56
CA ASP A 481 130.92 -81.95 9.73
C ASP A 481 130.04 -82.09 10.99
N LEU A 482 130.09 -81.12 11.91
CA LEU A 482 129.29 -81.13 13.14
C LEU A 482 127.77 -80.97 12.88
N GLY A 483 127.38 -80.36 11.75
CA GLY A 483 125.97 -80.12 11.39
C GLY A 483 125.18 -81.37 10.94
N ARG A 484 125.84 -82.47 10.59
CA ARG A 484 125.18 -83.72 10.17
C ARG A 484 125.09 -84.79 11.26
N SER A 485 125.81 -84.64 12.36
CA SER A 485 126.10 -85.76 13.26
C SER A 485 125.63 -85.60 14.70
N ALA A 486 125.18 -84.40 15.11
CA ALA A 486 124.70 -84.15 16.46
C ALA A 486 123.28 -83.56 16.46
N GLY A 487 122.28 -84.39 16.77
CA GLY A 487 120.85 -84.03 16.82
C GLY A 487 120.48 -83.03 17.93
N LEU A 488 120.89 -81.77 17.79
CA LEU A 488 120.56 -80.63 18.66
C LEU A 488 119.56 -79.70 17.96
N GLY A 489 118.30 -80.12 17.87
CA GLY A 489 117.19 -79.27 17.46
C GLY A 489 116.52 -78.62 18.67
N SER A 490 116.70 -77.32 18.91
CA SER A 490 115.71 -76.46 19.61
C SER A 490 116.14 -75.01 19.93
N VAL A 491 117.32 -74.50 19.57
CA VAL A 491 117.72 -73.10 19.86
C VAL A 491 117.76 -72.24 18.60
N GLY A 492 116.59 -72.06 17.96
CA GLY A 492 116.40 -71.24 16.75
C GLY A 492 115.61 -69.93 16.91
N PRO A 493 114.60 -69.78 17.80
CA PRO A 493 113.68 -68.64 17.69
C PRO A 493 114.14 -67.30 18.29
N VAL A 494 115.18 -67.25 19.12
CA VAL A 494 115.51 -66.04 19.92
C VAL A 494 116.30 -65.00 19.13
N LEU A 495 117.18 -65.43 18.22
CA LEU A 495 117.98 -64.52 17.39
C LEU A 495 117.17 -63.88 16.24
N GLY A 496 116.08 -64.52 15.79
CA GLY A 496 115.24 -64.00 14.72
C GLY A 496 114.44 -62.75 15.09
N ARG A 497 113.90 -62.67 16.33
CA ARG A 497 113.04 -61.54 16.75
C ARG A 497 113.81 -60.23 16.95
N LEU A 498 115.05 -60.29 17.44
CA LEU A 498 115.88 -59.09 17.64
C LEU A 498 116.17 -58.36 16.33
N LEU A 499 116.22 -59.08 15.20
CA LEU A 499 116.42 -58.48 13.88
C LEU A 499 115.14 -57.83 13.32
N GLU A 500 113.94 -58.29 13.69
CA GLU A 500 112.69 -57.68 13.23
C GLU A 500 112.34 -56.38 13.97
N GLU A 501 112.62 -56.30 15.27
CA GLU A 501 112.31 -55.09 16.05
C GLU A 501 113.19 -53.89 15.65
N SER A 502 114.45 -54.11 15.27
CA SER A 502 115.32 -53.05 14.76
C SER A 502 114.84 -52.47 13.42
N ARG A 503 114.17 -53.26 12.57
CA ARG A 503 113.66 -52.82 11.26
C ARG A 503 112.41 -51.95 11.34
N ARG A 504 111.55 -52.12 12.35
CA ARG A 504 110.33 -51.30 12.50
C ARG A 504 110.63 -49.89 13.03
N ALA A 505 111.67 -49.73 13.86
CA ALA A 505 112.08 -48.41 14.36
C ALA A 505 112.63 -47.47 13.26
N ALA A 506 113.03 -47.99 12.10
CA ALA A 506 113.62 -47.22 11.02
C ALA A 506 112.66 -46.77 9.90
N ARG A 507 111.36 -47.16 9.92
CA ARG A 507 110.40 -46.91 8.81
C ARG A 507 109.24 -45.94 9.12
N GLY A 508 109.32 -45.15 10.19
CA GLY A 508 108.24 -44.22 10.59
C GLY A 508 108.60 -42.73 10.59
N ARG A 509 109.73 -42.34 9.99
CA ARG A 509 110.07 -40.94 9.72
C ARG A 509 109.95 -40.66 8.23
N GLU A 510 108.78 -40.19 7.82
CA GLU A 510 108.53 -39.21 6.75
C GLU A 510 107.35 -38.33 7.15
#